data_AF-A0A7S4C6J9-F1
#
_entry.id   AF-A0A7S4C6J9-F1
#
_cell.length_a   1.000
_cell.length_b   1.000
_cell.length_c   1.000
_cell.angle_alpha   90.00
_cell.angle_beta   90.00
_cell.angle_gamma   90.00
#
_symmetry.space_group_name_H-M   'P 1'
#
loop_
_entity.id
_entity.type
_entity.pdbx_description
1 polymer ?
#
loop_
_entity_poly.entity_id
_entity_poly.type
_entity_poly.pdbx_seq_one_letter_code
_entity_poly.pdbx_strand_id
1 'polypeptide(L)'
;HLFLPAKMAFISRRCRLSLLPSLLLGLLCSTLQTAAQLPSCEGDIEKHCLGEDNDMSSEGIARCLAGMEPSIRSKSCNQFLTMIEGCTEDFETGGVCAEAHRNGETAACLIQRVSIDQLSSKCAAALPKQGPRTGLRDKFWADGKRVLGDDEVAELNSDDKEDYRRWLKRKKAPKSGKDKERAYAVRTQKTLRATEQVTEEATAAAAEALAKGESKHMASVMATKVAREAAERAVEEDMTGTLKKFTEASIKSIAKKAVDRATSAKNEL
;
A
#
# COMPACT_ATOMS: atom_id res chain seq x y z
N HIS A 1 -37.83 39.59 50.16
CA HIS A 1 -36.44 40.00 50.46
C HIS A 1 -35.94 39.15 51.61
N LEU A 2 -35.12 38.14 51.32
CA LEU A 2 -33.66 38.13 51.49
C LEU A 2 -33.27 37.50 52.85
N PHE A 3 -32.69 36.29 52.82
CA PHE A 3 -31.33 35.95 53.29
C PHE A 3 -31.19 34.45 53.60
N LEU A 4 -30.23 33.81 52.91
CA LEU A 4 -29.52 32.60 53.32
C LEU A 4 -28.53 32.96 54.46
N PRO A 5 -28.06 32.00 55.30
CA PRO A 5 -26.80 31.31 54.98
C PRO A 5 -26.68 29.85 55.44
N ALA A 6 -25.64 29.21 54.90
CA ALA A 6 -25.23 27.81 54.98
C ALA A 6 -24.51 27.40 56.28
N LYS A 7 -24.50 26.08 56.59
CA LYS A 7 -23.28 25.24 56.74
C LYS A 7 -23.56 23.80 57.25
N MET A 8 -22.71 22.88 56.76
CA MET A 8 -22.23 21.60 57.33
C MET A 8 -23.13 20.36 57.37
N ALA A 9 -22.66 19.27 56.74
CA ALA A 9 -22.34 18.01 57.44
C ALA A 9 -21.49 17.06 56.56
N PHE A 10 -20.44 16.52 57.19
CA PHE A 10 -19.51 15.50 56.73
C PHE A 10 -19.98 14.17 57.35
N ILE A 11 -20.20 13.09 56.58
CA ILE A 11 -20.30 11.73 57.16
C ILE A 11 -19.51 10.73 56.32
N SER A 12 -18.63 10.05 57.06
CA SER A 12 -17.72 8.96 56.72
C SER A 12 -18.39 7.58 56.81
N ARG A 13 -17.92 6.61 56.00
CA ARG A 13 -17.81 5.15 56.28
C ARG A 13 -17.09 4.48 55.09
N ARG A 14 -15.80 4.14 55.20
CA ARG A 14 -15.18 2.91 55.77
C ARG A 14 -15.05 1.73 54.78
N CYS A 15 -13.79 1.48 54.40
CA CYS A 15 -13.04 0.21 54.35
C CYS A 15 -13.65 -1.09 53.77
N ARG A 16 -12.94 -1.65 52.77
CA ARG A 16 -12.46 -3.06 52.60
C ARG A 16 -11.63 -3.06 51.30
N LEU A 17 -10.30 -3.07 51.30
CA LEU A 17 -9.31 -4.12 51.65
C LEU A 17 -9.47 -5.44 50.85
N SER A 18 -8.37 -5.82 50.17
CA SER A 18 -8.03 -7.16 49.60
C SER A 18 -8.76 -7.53 48.29
N LEU A 19 -8.16 -8.07 47.21
CA LEU A 19 -6.92 -8.82 46.95
C LEU A 19 -6.41 -8.56 45.50
N LEU A 20 -5.09 -8.49 45.32
CA LEU A 20 -4.36 -8.83 44.07
C LEU A 20 -4.31 -10.37 43.95
N PRO A 21 -4.30 -11.00 42.75
CA PRO A 21 -3.03 -11.15 42.04
C PRO A 21 -3.11 -11.26 40.48
N SER A 22 -1.99 -10.88 39.85
CA SER A 22 -1.36 -11.59 38.71
C SER A 22 -2.26 -12.22 37.63
N LEU A 23 -2.62 -11.46 36.59
CA LEU A 23 -3.11 -11.98 35.29
C LEU A 23 -2.95 -10.90 34.19
N LEU A 24 -1.76 -10.33 34.07
CA LEU A 24 -1.39 -9.38 32.99
C LEU A 24 -0.02 -9.73 32.39
N LEU A 25 0.30 -11.02 32.33
CA LEU A 25 1.42 -11.59 31.60
C LEU A 25 0.88 -12.75 30.76
N GLY A 26 0.81 -12.59 29.43
CA GLY A 26 0.47 -13.69 28.53
C GLY A 26 -0.67 -13.41 27.54
N LEU A 27 -0.60 -12.31 26.79
CA LEU A 27 -1.25 -12.23 25.48
C LEU A 27 -0.42 -11.37 24.51
N LEU A 28 0.88 -11.64 24.52
CA LEU A 28 1.82 -11.31 23.44
C LEU A 28 2.09 -12.62 22.70
N CYS A 29 1.18 -13.03 21.82
CA CYS A 29 1.48 -14.04 20.83
C CYS A 29 0.58 -13.85 19.60
N SER A 30 1.27 -13.63 18.47
CA SER A 30 0.80 -13.98 17.13
C SER A 30 -0.15 -13.00 16.44
N THR A 31 0.25 -11.74 16.30
CA THR A 31 0.08 -11.11 15.00
C THR A 31 1.09 -11.72 14.04
N LEU A 32 0.75 -12.87 13.45
CA LEU A 32 1.33 -13.30 12.19
C LEU A 32 0.89 -12.28 11.14
N GLN A 33 1.58 -11.15 11.10
CA GLN A 33 1.78 -10.45 9.84
C GLN A 33 2.52 -11.45 8.96
N THR A 34 1.82 -12.01 7.98
CA THR A 34 2.43 -12.47 6.73
C THR A 34 2.99 -11.23 6.02
N ALA A 35 4.01 -10.62 6.62
CA ALA A 35 5.07 -10.02 5.84
C ALA A 35 5.62 -11.16 4.99
N ALA A 36 5.74 -10.96 3.68
CA ALA A 36 6.45 -11.91 2.83
C ALA A 36 7.77 -12.23 3.54
N GLN A 37 7.95 -13.47 3.99
CA GLN A 37 9.21 -13.87 4.60
C GLN A 37 10.29 -13.61 3.55
N LEU A 38 11.20 -12.71 3.90
CA LEU A 38 12.36 -12.42 3.09
C LEU A 38 13.05 -13.75 2.75
N PRO A 39 13.42 -13.97 1.47
CA PRO A 39 14.23 -15.14 1.16
C PRO A 39 15.48 -15.10 2.04
N SER A 40 15.82 -16.24 2.61
CA SER A 40 16.97 -16.40 3.52
C SER A 40 17.76 -17.65 3.16
N CYS A 41 19.06 -17.59 3.43
CA CYS A 41 19.98 -18.72 3.38
C CYS A 41 20.17 -19.42 4.74
N GLU A 42 19.51 -18.98 5.81
CA GLU A 42 19.74 -19.47 7.18
C GLU A 42 19.69 -21.00 7.29
N GLY A 43 18.67 -21.66 6.70
CA GLY A 43 18.58 -23.12 6.69
C GLY A 43 19.66 -23.84 5.86
N ASP A 44 20.21 -23.19 4.83
CA ASP A 44 21.34 -23.74 4.06
C ASP A 44 22.67 -23.52 4.80
N ILE A 45 22.82 -22.37 5.46
CA ILE A 45 23.99 -22.03 6.28
C ILE A 45 24.11 -23.03 7.43
N GLU A 46 23.03 -23.25 8.19
CA GLU A 46 23.00 -24.20 9.32
C GLU A 46 23.36 -25.62 8.89
N LYS A 47 22.91 -26.03 7.70
CA LYS A 47 23.05 -27.40 7.23
C LYS A 47 24.38 -27.68 6.53
N HIS A 48 24.97 -26.68 5.90
CA HIS A 48 26.11 -26.88 4.99
C HIS A 48 27.34 -26.03 5.31
N CYS A 49 27.19 -24.92 6.03
CA CYS A 49 28.27 -23.96 6.27
C CYS A 49 28.71 -23.87 7.74
N LEU A 50 27.90 -24.32 8.70
CA LEU A 50 28.30 -24.39 10.10
C LEU A 50 29.03 -25.71 10.41
N GLY A 51 30.21 -25.63 11.04
CA GLY A 51 31.03 -26.78 11.43
C GLY A 51 32.26 -26.34 12.22
N GLU A 52 32.84 -27.25 13.03
CA GLU A 52 33.97 -26.93 13.93
C GLU A 52 35.23 -26.43 13.19
N ASP A 53 35.42 -26.82 11.93
CA ASP A 53 36.55 -26.42 11.09
C ASP A 53 36.22 -25.32 10.07
N ASN A 54 34.99 -24.79 10.07
CA ASN A 54 34.55 -23.80 9.08
C ASN A 54 34.77 -22.36 9.56
N ASP A 55 35.13 -21.49 8.63
CA ASP A 55 35.20 -20.05 8.86
C ASP A 55 33.78 -19.48 9.04
N MET A 56 33.40 -19.23 10.29
CA MET A 56 32.09 -18.68 10.68
C MET A 56 32.00 -17.15 10.55
N SER A 57 33.03 -16.49 10.00
CA SER A 57 32.93 -15.07 9.65
C SER A 57 31.90 -14.85 8.53
N SER A 58 31.43 -13.62 8.38
CA SER A 58 30.56 -13.24 7.27
C SER A 58 31.19 -13.54 5.91
N GLU A 59 32.51 -13.37 5.78
CA GLU A 59 33.24 -13.72 4.55
C GLU A 59 33.35 -15.24 4.35
N GLY A 60 33.57 -16.00 5.41
CA GLY A 60 33.63 -17.46 5.37
C GLY A 60 32.30 -18.09 4.97
N ILE A 61 31.19 -17.62 5.55
CA ILE A 61 29.83 -18.04 5.19
C ILE A 61 29.50 -17.67 3.74
N ALA A 62 29.88 -16.46 3.30
CA ALA A 62 29.67 -16.03 1.91
C ALA A 62 30.44 -16.93 0.92
N ARG A 63 31.70 -17.30 1.23
CA ARG A 63 32.49 -18.23 0.41
C ARG A 63 31.88 -19.63 0.38
N CYS A 64 31.39 -20.13 1.51
CA CYS A 64 30.72 -21.42 1.57
C CYS A 64 29.48 -21.45 0.66
N LEU A 65 28.59 -20.46 0.79
CA LEU A 65 27.38 -20.36 -0.03
C LEU A 65 27.69 -20.17 -1.52
N ALA A 66 28.75 -19.45 -1.86
CA ALA A 66 29.21 -19.27 -3.24
C ALA A 66 29.81 -20.56 -3.83
N GLY A 67 30.48 -21.37 -3.01
CA GLY A 67 31.05 -22.66 -3.39
C GLY A 67 30.02 -23.78 -3.58
N MET A 68 28.78 -23.58 -3.11
CA MET A 68 27.70 -24.55 -3.28
C MET A 68 27.08 -24.47 -4.68
N GLU A 69 26.89 -25.63 -5.31
CA GLU A 69 26.09 -25.71 -6.53
C GLU A 69 24.67 -25.16 -6.28
N PRO A 70 24.10 -24.38 -7.22
CA PRO A 70 22.75 -23.83 -7.10
C PRO A 70 21.67 -24.89 -6.86
N SER A 71 21.87 -26.12 -7.35
CA SER A 71 20.98 -27.28 -7.19
C SER A 71 20.94 -27.83 -5.76
N ILE A 72 21.99 -27.58 -4.96
CA ILE A 72 22.11 -28.05 -3.57
C ILE A 72 21.48 -27.02 -2.62
N ARG A 73 21.58 -25.72 -2.96
CA ARG A 73 20.97 -24.63 -2.19
C ARG A 73 19.45 -24.67 -2.28
N SER A 74 18.79 -24.33 -1.17
CA SER A 74 17.34 -24.14 -1.20
C SER A 74 16.94 -23.05 -2.20
N LYS A 75 15.71 -23.15 -2.71
CA LYS A 75 15.13 -22.13 -3.58
C LYS A 75 15.13 -20.74 -2.92
N SER A 76 14.90 -20.71 -1.61
CA SER A 76 14.95 -19.48 -0.80
C SER A 76 16.35 -18.86 -0.79
N CYS A 77 17.39 -19.67 -0.59
CA CYS A 77 18.76 -19.15 -0.58
C CYS A 77 19.23 -18.67 -1.96
N ASN A 78 18.88 -19.39 -3.02
CA ASN A 78 19.16 -18.92 -4.38
C ASN A 78 18.47 -17.58 -4.66
N GLN A 79 17.20 -17.42 -4.25
CA GLN A 79 16.47 -16.16 -4.38
C GLN A 79 17.10 -15.03 -3.56
N PHE A 80 17.57 -15.32 -2.34
CA PHE A 80 18.29 -14.34 -1.52
C PHE A 80 19.58 -13.87 -2.18
N LEU A 81 20.39 -14.79 -2.72
CA LEU A 81 21.66 -14.45 -3.35
C LEU A 81 21.47 -13.65 -4.64
N THR A 82 20.49 -14.01 -5.48
CA THR A 82 20.12 -13.22 -6.65
C THR A 82 19.63 -11.81 -6.27
N MET A 83 18.85 -11.69 -5.19
CA MET A 83 18.39 -10.39 -4.69
C MET A 83 19.56 -9.51 -4.25
N ILE A 84 20.50 -10.06 -3.47
CA ILE A 84 21.68 -9.32 -3.01
C ILE A 84 22.57 -8.91 -4.19
N GLU A 85 22.82 -9.82 -5.15
CA GLU A 85 23.62 -9.53 -6.34
C GLU A 85 22.98 -8.43 -7.21
N GLY A 86 21.66 -8.50 -7.43
CA GLY A 86 20.93 -7.51 -8.21
C GLY A 86 20.87 -6.12 -7.55
N CYS A 87 21.03 -6.04 -6.23
CA CYS A 87 20.98 -4.81 -5.45
C CYS A 87 22.35 -4.23 -5.06
N THR A 88 23.44 -4.75 -5.61
CA THR A 88 24.80 -4.31 -5.27
C THR A 88 25.00 -2.80 -5.46
N GLU A 89 24.53 -2.23 -6.56
CA GLU A 89 24.60 -0.77 -6.84
C GLU A 89 23.89 0.06 -5.76
N ASP A 90 22.80 -0.46 -5.17
CA ASP A 90 22.05 0.21 -4.11
C ASP A 90 22.69 0.05 -2.71
N PHE A 91 23.68 -0.85 -2.57
CA PHE A 91 24.45 -1.09 -1.35
C PHE A 91 25.82 -0.38 -1.33
N GLU A 92 26.34 -0.01 -2.50
CA GLU A 92 27.62 0.70 -2.63
C GLU A 92 27.55 2.15 -2.14
N THR A 93 28.71 2.78 -1.93
CA THR A 93 28.78 4.15 -1.39
C THR A 93 28.08 5.13 -2.34
N GLY A 94 26.95 5.70 -1.89
CA GLY A 94 26.09 6.58 -2.69
C GLY A 94 24.75 5.94 -3.08
N GLY A 95 24.59 4.63 -2.88
CA GLY A 95 23.33 3.91 -3.06
C GLY A 95 22.32 4.18 -1.94
N VAL A 96 21.04 4.07 -2.27
CA VAL A 96 19.90 4.36 -1.36
C VAL A 96 19.85 3.46 -0.13
N CYS A 97 20.47 2.27 -0.17
CA CYS A 97 20.52 1.33 0.95
C CYS A 97 21.94 1.10 1.50
N ALA A 98 22.92 1.91 1.13
CA ALA A 98 24.33 1.72 1.49
C ALA A 98 24.57 1.69 3.00
N GLU A 99 23.99 2.63 3.74
CA GLU A 99 24.14 2.70 5.19
C GLU A 99 23.42 1.55 5.89
N ALA A 100 22.21 1.23 5.46
CA ALA A 100 21.45 0.10 6.00
C ALA A 100 22.17 -1.23 5.74
N HIS A 101 22.81 -1.40 4.58
CA HIS A 101 23.59 -2.59 4.26
C HIS A 101 24.76 -2.78 5.23
N ARG A 102 25.53 -1.71 5.49
CA ARG A 102 26.64 -1.74 6.47
C ARG A 102 26.19 -2.04 7.88
N ASN A 103 24.96 -1.66 8.23
CA ASN A 103 24.38 -1.90 9.55
C ASN A 103 23.62 -3.25 9.66
N GLY A 104 23.65 -4.09 8.62
CA GLY A 104 22.92 -5.36 8.60
C GLY A 104 21.40 -5.21 8.45
N GLU A 105 20.91 -4.01 8.17
CA GLU A 105 19.49 -3.69 7.97
C GLU A 105 19.08 -3.70 6.48
N THR A 106 19.88 -4.35 5.63
CA THR A 106 19.68 -4.44 4.16
C THR A 106 18.23 -4.75 3.79
N ALA A 107 17.67 -5.77 4.44
CA ALA A 107 16.33 -6.26 4.14
C ALA A 107 15.23 -5.26 4.54
N ALA A 108 15.43 -4.56 5.67
CA ALA A 108 14.51 -3.52 6.11
C ALA A 108 14.55 -2.32 5.16
N CYS A 109 15.72 -1.95 4.65
CA CYS A 109 15.85 -0.87 3.67
C CYS A 109 15.10 -1.17 2.38
N LEU A 110 15.38 -2.33 1.77
CA LEU A 110 14.85 -2.73 0.47
C LEU A 110 13.33 -2.94 0.44
N ILE A 111 12.73 -3.37 1.56
CA ILE A 111 11.29 -3.69 1.60
C ILE A 111 10.45 -2.62 2.28
N GLN A 112 10.99 -1.96 3.30
CA GLN A 112 10.16 -1.14 4.20
C GLN A 112 10.45 0.36 4.12
N ARG A 113 11.65 0.77 3.66
CA ARG A 113 12.08 2.18 3.74
C ARG A 113 12.22 2.85 2.39
N VAL A 114 12.57 2.10 1.35
CA VAL A 114 12.83 2.63 0.00
C VAL A 114 11.74 2.14 -0.95
N SER A 115 11.21 3.05 -1.76
CA SER A 115 10.23 2.69 -2.78
C SER A 115 10.92 2.13 -4.03
N ILE A 116 10.24 1.26 -4.78
CA ILE A 116 10.85 0.53 -5.91
C ILE A 116 11.40 1.48 -6.99
N ASP A 117 10.80 2.65 -7.16
CA ASP A 117 11.22 3.72 -8.07
C ASP A 117 12.52 4.41 -7.66
N GLN A 118 12.96 4.26 -6.41
CA GLN A 118 14.22 4.80 -5.91
C GLN A 118 15.38 3.80 -6.02
N LEU A 119 15.11 2.54 -6.36
CA LEU A 119 16.11 1.49 -6.51
C LEU A 119 16.67 1.46 -7.93
N SER A 120 17.89 0.94 -8.09
CA SER A 120 18.41 0.62 -9.42
C SER A 120 17.47 -0.35 -10.15
N SER A 121 17.45 -0.25 -11.50
CA SER A 121 16.62 -1.12 -12.33
C SER A 121 16.90 -2.61 -12.13
N LYS A 122 18.16 -2.97 -11.81
CA LYS A 122 18.58 -4.34 -11.50
C LYS A 122 18.04 -4.79 -10.15
N CYS A 123 18.09 -3.93 -9.14
CA CYS A 123 17.58 -4.25 -7.81
C CYS A 123 16.06 -4.41 -7.81
N ALA A 124 15.35 -3.49 -8.46
CA ALA A 124 13.91 -3.59 -8.64
C ALA A 124 13.49 -4.90 -9.33
N ALA A 125 14.28 -5.40 -10.29
CA ALA A 125 14.02 -6.66 -10.97
C ALA A 125 14.39 -7.91 -10.14
N ALA A 126 15.38 -7.80 -9.25
CA ALA A 126 15.90 -8.88 -8.43
C ALA A 126 15.13 -9.07 -7.10
N LEU A 127 14.40 -8.05 -6.65
CA LEU A 127 13.50 -8.19 -5.52
C LEU A 127 12.48 -9.30 -5.79
N PRO A 128 12.13 -10.13 -4.78
CA PRO A 128 11.10 -11.14 -4.92
C PRO A 128 9.82 -10.45 -5.41
N LYS A 129 9.44 -10.71 -6.66
CA LYS A 129 8.13 -10.33 -7.16
C LYS A 129 7.15 -10.91 -6.17
N GLN A 130 6.34 -10.07 -5.54
CA GLN A 130 5.24 -10.56 -4.70
C GLN A 130 4.53 -11.63 -5.53
N GLY A 131 4.44 -12.85 -4.99
CA GLY A 131 3.89 -13.99 -5.71
C GLY A 131 2.53 -13.63 -6.33
N PRO A 132 2.04 -14.39 -7.33
CA PRO A 132 0.74 -14.12 -7.92
C PRO A 132 -0.26 -13.92 -6.80
N ARG A 133 -0.87 -12.73 -6.73
CA ARG A 133 -1.74 -12.39 -5.61
C ARG A 133 -2.86 -13.42 -5.59
N THR A 134 -2.94 -14.22 -4.54
CA THR A 134 -3.93 -15.30 -4.39
C THR A 134 -4.88 -15.01 -3.25
N GLY A 135 -6.09 -15.58 -3.32
CA GLY A 135 -7.07 -15.47 -2.26
C GLY A 135 -7.80 -14.13 -2.21
N LEU A 136 -8.75 -14.02 -1.29
CA LEU A 136 -9.71 -12.92 -1.24
C LEU A 136 -9.04 -11.56 -1.05
N ARG A 137 -8.10 -11.47 -0.10
CA ARG A 137 -7.49 -10.20 0.31
C ARG A 137 -6.52 -9.67 -0.74
N ASP A 138 -5.66 -10.54 -1.25
CA ASP A 138 -4.57 -10.12 -2.09
C ASP A 138 -4.95 -10.13 -3.56
N LYS A 139 -5.78 -11.08 -4.04
CA LYS A 139 -6.20 -11.09 -5.45
C LYS A 139 -7.38 -10.17 -5.71
N PHE A 140 -8.46 -10.36 -4.96
CA PHE A 140 -9.76 -9.81 -5.33
C PHE A 140 -10.12 -8.50 -4.62
N TRP A 141 -9.58 -8.28 -3.41
CA TRP A 141 -9.79 -7.08 -2.60
C TRP A 141 -8.54 -6.21 -2.43
N ALA A 142 -7.52 -6.42 -3.28
CA ALA A 142 -6.33 -5.60 -3.37
C ALA A 142 -6.65 -4.10 -3.42
N ASP A 143 -7.56 -3.74 -4.32
CA ASP A 143 -7.96 -2.36 -4.62
C ASP A 143 -9.19 -1.91 -3.82
N GLY A 144 -9.62 -2.76 -2.87
CA GLY A 144 -10.74 -2.54 -1.99
C GLY A 144 -11.85 -3.57 -2.15
N LYS A 145 -12.74 -3.58 -1.15
CA LYS A 145 -13.78 -4.62 -1.03
C LYS A 145 -14.88 -4.43 -2.08
N ARG A 146 -14.98 -5.37 -3.02
CA ARG A 146 -16.01 -5.43 -4.07
C ARG A 146 -16.80 -6.73 -4.03
N VAL A 147 -17.93 -6.73 -4.73
CA VAL A 147 -18.69 -7.97 -4.97
C VAL A 147 -17.93 -8.76 -6.03
N LEU A 148 -17.77 -10.05 -5.78
CA LEU A 148 -17.11 -10.98 -6.69
C LEU A 148 -18.16 -11.72 -7.53
N GLY A 149 -17.82 -12.02 -8.78
CA GLY A 149 -18.57 -12.90 -9.67
C GLY A 149 -18.58 -14.34 -9.17
N ASP A 150 -19.49 -15.16 -9.69
CA ASP A 150 -19.64 -16.55 -9.24
C ASP A 150 -18.40 -17.41 -9.54
N ASP A 151 -17.74 -17.12 -10.66
CA ASP A 151 -16.44 -17.67 -11.07
C ASP A 151 -15.31 -17.26 -10.11
N GLU A 152 -15.24 -15.98 -9.76
CA GLU A 152 -14.27 -15.45 -8.81
C GLU A 152 -14.47 -16.03 -7.39
N VAL A 153 -15.72 -16.23 -6.98
CA VAL A 153 -16.05 -16.89 -5.70
C VAL A 153 -15.66 -18.36 -5.73
N ALA A 154 -15.77 -19.04 -6.87
CA ALA A 154 -15.40 -20.45 -6.99
C ALA A 154 -13.90 -20.67 -6.69
N GLU A 155 -13.05 -19.73 -7.11
CA GLU A 155 -11.59 -19.74 -6.89
C GLU A 155 -11.16 -19.53 -5.43
N LEU A 156 -12.05 -19.02 -4.56
CA LEU A 156 -11.73 -18.81 -3.14
C LEU A 156 -11.63 -20.14 -2.37
N ASN A 157 -10.71 -20.21 -1.41
CA ASN A 157 -10.66 -21.30 -0.43
C ASN A 157 -11.81 -21.19 0.60
N SER A 158 -11.94 -22.16 1.51
CA SER A 158 -13.02 -22.22 2.51
C SER A 158 -13.10 -20.98 3.39
N ASP A 159 -11.94 -20.52 3.85
CA ASP A 159 -11.80 -19.47 4.86
C ASP A 159 -12.11 -18.11 4.23
N ASP A 160 -11.58 -17.87 3.02
CA ASP A 160 -11.91 -16.74 2.19
C ASP A 160 -13.40 -16.70 1.81
N LYS A 161 -14.00 -17.86 1.49
CA LYS A 161 -15.45 -17.94 1.26
C LYS A 161 -16.26 -17.55 2.48
N GLU A 162 -15.81 -17.89 3.68
CA GLU A 162 -16.48 -17.47 4.92
C GLU A 162 -16.35 -15.96 5.15
N ASP A 163 -15.14 -15.41 5.00
CA ASP A 163 -14.87 -13.98 5.16
C ASP A 163 -15.63 -13.14 4.12
N TYR A 164 -15.72 -13.61 2.88
CA TYR A 164 -16.54 -13.02 1.83
C TYR A 164 -18.03 -13.02 2.20
N ARG A 165 -18.57 -14.16 2.65
CA ARG A 165 -19.98 -14.28 3.10
C ARG A 165 -20.28 -13.35 4.29
N ARG A 166 -19.38 -13.29 5.27
CA ARG A 166 -19.50 -12.41 6.44
C ARG A 166 -19.48 -10.93 6.04
N TRP A 167 -18.65 -10.56 5.07
CA TRP A 167 -18.64 -9.21 4.52
C TRP A 167 -19.93 -8.90 3.74
N LEU A 168 -20.42 -9.80 2.88
CA LEU A 168 -21.67 -9.61 2.14
C LEU A 168 -22.85 -9.38 3.09
N LYS A 169 -22.94 -10.14 4.19
CA LYS A 169 -23.97 -9.96 5.23
C LYS A 169 -23.90 -8.56 5.83
N ARG A 170 -22.70 -8.09 6.19
CA ARG A 170 -22.48 -6.72 6.71
C ARG A 170 -22.79 -5.64 5.68
N LYS A 171 -22.46 -5.86 4.41
CA LYS A 171 -22.72 -4.92 3.32
C LYS A 171 -24.22 -4.73 3.06
N LYS A 172 -25.01 -5.80 3.19
CA LYS A 172 -26.48 -5.80 3.01
C LYS A 172 -27.24 -5.31 4.24
N ALA A 173 -26.61 -5.27 5.41
CA ALA A 173 -27.23 -4.78 6.63
C ALA A 173 -27.54 -3.26 6.54
N PRO A 174 -28.59 -2.77 7.21
CA PRO A 174 -28.86 -1.34 7.29
C PRO A 174 -27.64 -0.59 7.84
N LYS A 175 -27.21 0.47 7.14
CA LYS A 175 -26.06 1.27 7.56
C LYS A 175 -26.43 2.17 8.73
N SER A 176 -25.58 2.18 9.76
CA SER A 176 -25.66 3.18 10.83
C SER A 176 -25.35 4.59 10.30
N GLY A 177 -25.70 5.63 11.06
CA GLY A 177 -25.35 7.03 10.70
C GLY A 177 -23.85 7.20 10.45
N LYS A 178 -23.01 6.66 11.36
CA LYS A 178 -21.55 6.68 11.24
C LYS A 178 -21.03 5.96 9.98
N ASP A 179 -21.68 4.86 9.58
CA ASP A 179 -21.30 4.14 8.36
C ASP A 179 -21.66 4.93 7.09
N LYS A 180 -22.75 5.70 7.12
CA LYS A 180 -23.13 6.61 6.01
C LYS A 180 -22.11 7.73 5.86
N GLU A 181 -21.70 8.35 6.97
CA GLU A 181 -20.66 9.38 6.97
C GLU A 181 -19.32 8.85 6.46
N ARG A 182 -18.90 7.67 6.93
CA ARG A 182 -17.68 7.01 6.43
C ARG A 182 -17.76 6.73 4.93
N ALA A 183 -18.89 6.21 4.46
CA ALA A 183 -19.09 5.94 3.03
C ALA A 183 -19.09 7.22 2.19
N TYR A 184 -19.65 8.31 2.73
CA TYR A 184 -19.58 9.63 2.10
C TYR A 184 -18.14 10.12 2.01
N ALA A 185 -17.37 10.07 3.10
CA ALA A 185 -15.97 10.50 3.12
C ALA A 185 -15.12 9.73 2.10
N VAL A 186 -15.26 8.40 2.04
CA VAL A 186 -14.55 7.56 1.06
C VAL A 186 -14.92 7.94 -0.37
N ARG A 187 -16.21 8.16 -0.65
CA ARG A 187 -16.66 8.59 -1.97
C ARG A 187 -16.09 9.95 -2.34
N THR A 188 -16.15 10.92 -1.45
CA THR A 188 -15.63 12.26 -1.67
C THR A 188 -14.13 12.22 -1.96
N GLN A 189 -13.35 11.47 -1.18
CA GLN A 189 -11.92 11.32 -1.40
C GLN A 189 -11.60 10.69 -2.77
N LYS A 190 -12.34 9.64 -3.15
CA LYS A 190 -12.18 9.00 -4.47
C LYS A 190 -12.55 9.94 -5.61
N THR A 191 -13.66 10.67 -5.49
CA THR A 191 -14.06 11.68 -6.48
C THR A 191 -13.00 12.76 -6.61
N LEU A 192 -12.41 13.24 -5.51
CA LEU A 192 -11.34 14.25 -5.54
C LEU A 192 -10.10 13.71 -6.26
N ARG A 193 -9.61 12.53 -5.87
CA ARG A 193 -8.44 11.90 -6.51
C ARG A 193 -8.65 11.69 -8.01
N ALA A 194 -9.81 11.15 -8.40
CA ALA A 194 -10.14 10.96 -9.81
C ALA A 194 -10.26 12.31 -10.54
N THR A 195 -10.83 13.34 -9.90
CA THR A 195 -10.91 14.69 -10.48
C THR A 195 -9.52 15.28 -10.72
N GLU A 196 -8.58 15.10 -9.78
CA GLU A 196 -7.20 15.56 -9.91
C GLU A 196 -6.50 14.86 -11.07
N GLN A 197 -6.56 13.52 -11.14
CA GLN A 197 -5.99 12.73 -12.24
C GLN A 197 -6.56 13.16 -13.61
N VAL A 198 -7.88 13.27 -13.72
CA VAL A 198 -8.55 13.72 -14.95
C VAL A 198 -8.15 15.16 -15.30
N THR A 199 -7.95 16.02 -14.29
CA THR A 199 -7.50 17.40 -14.52
C THR A 199 -6.05 17.44 -15.01
N GLU A 200 -5.17 16.62 -14.46
CA GLU A 200 -3.77 16.53 -14.89
C GLU A 200 -3.65 16.07 -16.34
N GLU A 201 -4.33 14.99 -16.71
CA GLU A 201 -4.37 14.51 -18.10
C GLU A 201 -4.94 15.54 -19.07
N ALA A 202 -6.05 16.18 -18.70
CA ALA A 202 -6.65 17.24 -19.50
C ALA A 202 -5.74 18.48 -19.61
N THR A 203 -4.95 18.78 -18.56
CA THR A 203 -3.99 19.90 -18.56
C THR A 203 -2.82 19.60 -19.48
N ALA A 204 -2.30 18.37 -19.45
CA ALA A 204 -1.25 17.93 -20.38
C ALA A 204 -1.71 18.04 -21.84
N ALA A 205 -2.93 17.57 -22.14
CA ALA A 205 -3.51 17.68 -23.48
C ALA A 205 -3.72 19.15 -23.92
N ALA A 206 -4.19 20.01 -23.02
CA ALA A 206 -4.33 21.44 -23.29
C ALA A 206 -2.98 22.12 -23.53
N ALA A 207 -1.96 21.78 -22.74
CA ALA A 207 -0.61 22.32 -22.87
C ALA A 207 0.03 21.89 -24.21
N GLU A 208 -0.14 20.62 -24.61
CA GLU A 208 0.34 20.12 -25.89
C GLU A 208 -0.30 20.85 -27.08
N ALA A 209 -1.61 21.05 -27.05
CA ALA A 209 -2.33 21.83 -28.07
C ALA A 209 -1.82 23.28 -28.15
N LEU A 210 -1.65 23.94 -27.01
CA LEU A 210 -1.15 25.31 -26.95
C LEU A 210 0.33 25.44 -27.38
N ALA A 211 1.15 24.41 -27.14
CA ALA A 211 2.54 24.34 -27.59
C ALA A 211 2.63 24.18 -29.12
N LYS A 212 1.67 23.47 -29.74
CA LYS A 212 1.53 23.36 -31.20
C LYS A 212 0.96 24.63 -31.87
N GLY A 213 0.71 25.68 -31.10
CA GLY A 213 0.16 26.94 -31.61
C GLY A 213 -1.34 26.90 -31.88
N GLU A 214 -2.06 25.89 -31.37
CA GLU A 214 -3.51 25.82 -31.52
C GLU A 214 -4.23 26.91 -30.70
N SER A 215 -5.46 27.25 -31.11
CA SER A 215 -6.27 28.23 -30.39
C SER A 215 -6.73 27.72 -29.03
N LYS A 216 -7.05 28.63 -28.09
CA LYS A 216 -7.64 28.30 -26.79
C LYS A 216 -8.93 27.46 -26.93
N HIS A 217 -9.68 27.67 -28.02
CA HIS A 217 -10.85 26.86 -28.33
C HIS A 217 -10.49 25.41 -28.64
N MET A 218 -9.49 25.17 -29.48
CA MET A 218 -9.02 23.83 -29.81
C MET A 218 -8.41 23.12 -28.59
N ALA A 219 -7.61 23.82 -27.78
CA ALA A 219 -7.11 23.29 -26.51
C ALA A 219 -8.24 22.86 -25.56
N SER A 220 -9.36 23.59 -25.54
CA SER A 220 -10.56 23.23 -24.77
C SER A 220 -11.29 22.00 -25.30
N VAL A 221 -11.38 21.85 -26.63
CA VAL A 221 -11.96 20.65 -27.26
C VAL A 221 -11.11 19.41 -26.92
N MET A 222 -9.79 19.53 -27.05
CA MET A 222 -8.84 18.44 -26.72
C MET A 222 -8.89 18.09 -25.23
N ALA A 223 -8.84 19.09 -24.35
CA ALA A 223 -8.97 18.88 -22.91
C ALA A 223 -10.30 18.22 -22.52
N THR A 224 -11.41 18.58 -23.18
CA THR A 224 -12.72 17.98 -22.92
C THR A 224 -12.78 16.51 -23.36
N LYS A 225 -12.17 16.18 -24.50
CA LYS A 225 -12.08 14.80 -24.98
C LYS A 225 -11.28 13.94 -24.01
N VAL A 226 -10.07 14.38 -23.66
CA VAL A 226 -9.19 13.66 -22.73
C VAL A 226 -9.82 13.57 -21.34
N ALA A 227 -10.46 14.64 -20.85
CA ALA A 227 -11.15 14.60 -19.57
C ALA A 227 -12.31 13.58 -19.55
N ARG A 228 -13.03 13.41 -20.67
CA ARG A 228 -14.09 12.40 -20.79
C ARG A 228 -13.51 10.99 -20.74
N GLU A 229 -12.52 10.70 -21.58
CA GLU A 229 -11.88 9.39 -21.66
C GLU A 229 -11.24 9.00 -20.32
N ALA A 230 -10.50 9.92 -19.69
CA ALA A 230 -9.90 9.70 -18.37
C ALA A 230 -10.96 9.50 -17.27
N ALA A 231 -12.07 10.25 -17.31
CA ALA A 231 -13.15 10.08 -16.34
C ALA A 231 -13.88 8.75 -16.51
N GLU A 232 -14.03 8.26 -17.74
CA GLU A 232 -14.60 6.93 -18.02
C GLU A 232 -13.66 5.82 -17.53
N ARG A 233 -12.36 5.91 -17.83
CA ARG A 233 -11.36 4.97 -17.30
C ARG A 233 -11.32 4.96 -15.78
N ALA A 234 -11.32 6.12 -15.12
CA ALA A 234 -11.30 6.20 -13.67
C ALA A 234 -12.52 5.52 -13.02
N VAL A 235 -13.68 5.51 -13.69
CA VAL A 235 -14.88 4.80 -13.24
C VAL A 235 -14.79 3.30 -13.50
N GLU A 236 -14.23 2.90 -14.64
CA GLU A 236 -14.03 1.49 -15.00
C GLU A 236 -13.00 0.81 -14.08
N GLU A 237 -11.90 1.51 -13.78
CA GLU A 237 -10.86 1.06 -12.86
C GLU A 237 -11.33 1.02 -11.38
N ASP A 238 -12.41 1.73 -11.01
CA ASP A 238 -13.00 1.61 -9.68
C ASP A 238 -13.82 0.33 -9.54
N MET A 239 -13.11 -0.78 -9.35
CA MET A 239 -13.69 -2.10 -9.14
C MET A 239 -14.61 -2.18 -7.91
N THR A 240 -14.59 -1.18 -7.01
CA THR A 240 -15.47 -1.13 -5.84
C THR A 240 -16.87 -0.53 -6.12
N GLY A 241 -17.05 0.12 -7.27
CA GLY A 241 -18.32 0.77 -7.68
C GLY A 241 -18.75 1.93 -6.78
N THR A 242 -17.79 2.58 -6.12
CA THR A 242 -18.03 3.69 -5.19
C THR A 242 -17.98 5.05 -5.87
N LEU A 243 -17.21 5.17 -6.95
CA LEU A 243 -17.10 6.33 -7.80
C LEU A 243 -18.32 6.39 -8.72
N LYS A 244 -18.98 7.56 -8.73
CA LYS A 244 -20.09 7.79 -9.65
C LYS A 244 -19.56 8.29 -10.98
N LYS A 245 -20.30 8.01 -12.06
CA LYS A 245 -20.05 8.62 -13.37
C LYS A 245 -19.98 10.14 -13.27
N PHE A 246 -18.95 10.71 -13.87
CA PHE A 246 -18.80 12.14 -14.00
C PHE A 246 -19.91 12.68 -14.91
N THR A 247 -20.47 13.82 -14.54
CA THR A 247 -21.48 14.50 -15.36
C THR A 247 -20.80 15.32 -16.45
N GLU A 248 -21.50 15.55 -17.56
CA GLU A 248 -21.03 16.46 -18.62
C GLU A 248 -20.63 17.84 -18.08
N ALA A 249 -21.39 18.35 -17.10
CA ALA A 249 -21.07 19.62 -16.46
C ALA A 249 -19.72 19.56 -15.69
N SER A 250 -19.46 18.47 -14.97
CA SER A 250 -18.18 18.29 -14.28
C SER A 250 -17.00 18.15 -15.24
N ILE A 251 -17.17 17.41 -16.35
CA ILE A 251 -16.13 17.25 -17.38
C ILE A 251 -15.79 18.61 -18.00
N LYS A 252 -16.79 19.40 -18.38
CA LYS A 252 -16.59 20.76 -18.90
C LYS A 252 -15.89 21.67 -17.89
N SER A 253 -16.23 21.57 -16.61
CA SER A 253 -15.57 22.34 -15.55
C SER A 253 -14.10 21.96 -15.39
N ILE A 254 -13.79 20.66 -15.43
CA ILE A 254 -12.42 20.13 -15.37
C ILE A 254 -11.61 20.61 -16.58
N ALA A 255 -12.15 20.45 -17.80
CA ALA A 255 -11.50 20.89 -19.03
C ALA A 255 -11.23 22.40 -19.03
N LYS A 256 -12.18 23.22 -18.57
CA LYS A 256 -11.96 24.66 -18.43
C LYS A 256 -10.80 24.96 -17.47
N LYS A 257 -10.79 24.34 -16.29
CA LYS A 257 -9.69 24.51 -15.31
C LYS A 257 -8.34 24.08 -15.89
N ALA A 258 -8.32 22.99 -16.64
CA ALA A 258 -7.12 22.48 -17.30
C ALA A 258 -6.56 23.46 -18.34
N VAL A 259 -7.41 24.01 -19.20
CA VAL A 259 -7.01 25.02 -20.20
C VAL A 259 -6.51 26.30 -19.52
N ASP A 260 -7.19 26.77 -18.46
CA ASP A 260 -6.76 27.97 -17.74
C ASP A 260 -5.39 27.73 -17.06
N ARG A 261 -5.15 26.54 -16.46
CA ARG A 261 -3.83 26.15 -15.92
C ARG A 261 -2.75 26.12 -17.01
N ALA A 262 -3.02 25.48 -18.15
CA ALA A 262 -2.07 25.38 -19.26
C ALA A 262 -1.76 26.75 -19.89
N THR A 263 -2.76 27.64 -19.96
CA THR A 263 -2.58 29.00 -20.49
C THR A 263 -1.71 29.83 -19.55
N SER A 264 -1.96 29.76 -18.23
CA SER A 264 -1.13 30.47 -17.24
C SER A 264 0.32 29.99 -17.28
N ALA A 265 0.55 28.68 -17.31
CA ALA A 265 1.90 28.12 -17.39
C ALA A 265 2.68 28.55 -18.64
N LYS A 266 1.99 28.71 -19.78
CA LYS A 266 2.60 29.22 -21.02
C LYS A 266 3.02 30.69 -20.91
N ASN A 267 2.33 31.51 -20.12
CA ASN A 267 2.64 32.93 -19.96
C ASN A 267 3.77 33.19 -18.95
N GLU A 268 4.17 32.16 -18.18
CA GLU A 268 5.28 32.22 -17.22
C GLU A 268 6.62 31.75 -17.83
N LEU A 269 6.60 31.24 -19.07
CA LEU A 269 7.76 30.83 -19.88
C LEU A 269 8.10 31.90 -20.91
#